data_AF-A0A434U7X6-F1
#
_entry.id   AF-A0A434U7X6-F1
#
_cell.length_a   1.000
_cell.length_b   1.000
_cell.length_c   1.000
_cell.angle_alpha   90.00
_cell.angle_beta   90.00
_cell.angle_gamma   90.00
#
_symmetry.space_group_name_H-M   'P 1'
#
loop_
_entity.id
_entity.type
_entity.pdbx_description
1 polymer ?
#
loop_
_entity_poly.entity_id
_entity_poly.type
_entity_poly.pdbx_seq_one_letter_code
_entity_poly.pdbx_strand_id
1 'polypeptide(L)'
;MKTRALLPVAVAVATVAVFITPSFAQQTFGGNDCTVDCSGHKAGYDWAEKNQISDGSDCSSNSRSFNEGCQTYLDDANRGSDEDDDGNEIED
;
A
#
# COMPACT_ATOMS: atom_id res chain seq x y z
N MET A 1 3.83 -74.24 -5.31
CA MET A 1 4.07 -73.03 -6.13
C MET A 1 2.79 -72.23 -6.26
N LYS A 2 2.70 -71.06 -5.62
CA LYS A 2 1.70 -70.03 -5.91
C LYS A 2 2.36 -68.67 -5.66
N THR A 3 2.38 -67.87 -6.70
CA THR A 3 3.18 -66.65 -6.87
C THR A 3 2.49 -65.41 -6.31
N ARG A 4 3.32 -64.57 -5.65
CA ARG A 4 3.39 -63.09 -5.65
C ARG A 4 2.12 -62.28 -5.34
N ALA A 5 2.24 -61.34 -4.41
CA ALA A 5 2.34 -59.92 -4.74
C ALA A 5 2.67 -59.10 -3.47
N LEU A 6 3.77 -58.35 -3.50
CA LEU A 6 4.02 -57.24 -2.58
C LEU A 6 3.29 -56.03 -3.18
N LEU A 7 2.27 -55.51 -2.48
CA LEU A 7 1.65 -54.23 -2.84
C LEU A 7 2.49 -53.10 -2.25
N PRO A 8 2.88 -52.07 -3.04
CA PRO A 8 3.39 -50.84 -2.47
C PRO A 8 2.23 -50.09 -1.83
N VAL A 9 2.26 -49.89 -0.51
CA VAL A 9 1.36 -48.92 0.13
C VAL A 9 1.81 -47.54 -0.35
N ALA A 10 1.00 -46.96 -1.23
CA ALA A 10 1.23 -45.65 -1.81
C ALA A 10 1.37 -44.62 -0.69
N VAL A 11 2.51 -43.94 -0.66
CA VAL A 11 2.72 -42.74 0.17
C VAL A 11 1.81 -41.66 -0.41
N ALA A 12 0.70 -41.37 0.27
CA ALA A 12 -0.14 -40.24 -0.05
C ALA A 12 0.62 -38.96 0.29
N VAL A 13 1.30 -38.40 -0.71
CA VAL A 13 1.92 -37.08 -0.62
C VAL A 13 0.78 -36.07 -0.56
N ALA A 14 0.52 -35.53 0.63
CA ALA A 14 -0.44 -34.46 0.83
C ALA A 14 0.04 -33.22 0.06
N THR A 15 -0.52 -33.00 -1.13
CA THR A 15 -0.31 -31.76 -1.89
C THR A 15 -1.14 -30.66 -1.23
N VAL A 16 -0.57 -30.00 -0.24
CA VAL A 16 -1.07 -28.70 0.23
C VAL A 16 -0.83 -27.73 -0.91
N ALA A 17 -1.87 -27.46 -1.71
CA ALA A 17 -1.87 -26.37 -2.67
C ALA A 17 -1.86 -25.06 -1.86
N VAL A 18 -0.67 -24.54 -1.58
CA VAL A 18 -0.49 -23.18 -1.07
C VAL A 18 -0.87 -22.25 -2.23
N PHE A 19 -2.09 -21.73 -2.21
CA PHE A 19 -2.49 -20.62 -3.06
C PHE A 19 -1.67 -19.40 -2.61
N ILE A 20 -0.53 -19.16 -3.25
CA ILE A 20 0.21 -17.91 -3.09
C ILE A 20 -0.62 -16.84 -3.77
N THR A 21 -1.52 -16.22 -3.01
CA THR A 21 -2.16 -14.98 -3.44
C THR A 21 -1.07 -13.92 -3.53
N PRO A 22 -0.85 -13.26 -4.69
CA PRO A 22 -0.01 -12.08 -4.71
C PRO A 22 -0.63 -11.06 -3.75
N SER A 23 0.11 -10.72 -2.69
CA SER A 23 -0.22 -9.57 -1.88
C SER A 23 0.19 -8.37 -2.72
N PHE A 24 -0.78 -7.69 -3.32
CA PHE A 24 -0.53 -6.34 -3.80
C PHE A 24 -0.25 -5.54 -2.53
N ALA A 25 1.02 -5.16 -2.32
CA ALA A 25 1.34 -4.20 -1.27
C ALA A 25 0.51 -2.95 -1.57
N GLN A 26 -0.44 -2.65 -0.70
CA GLN A 26 -1.28 -1.48 -0.86
C GLN A 26 -0.42 -0.28 -0.50
N GLN A 27 -0.09 0.54 -1.49
CA GLN A 27 0.68 1.76 -1.24
C GLN A 27 -0.09 2.67 -0.30
N THR A 28 0.63 3.33 0.59
CA THR A 28 0.06 4.22 1.59
C THR A 28 0.83 5.54 1.65
N PHE A 29 0.13 6.62 2.00
CA PHE A 29 0.73 7.93 2.19
C PHE A 29 0.25 8.54 3.50
N GLY A 30 1.16 8.72 4.46
CA GLY A 30 0.82 9.20 5.79
C GLY A 30 -0.18 8.28 6.50
N GLY A 31 -0.10 6.97 6.26
CA GLY A 31 -1.00 5.95 6.78
C GLY A 31 -2.34 5.84 6.05
N ASN A 32 -2.56 6.57 4.96
CA ASN A 32 -3.79 6.50 4.18
C ASN A 32 -3.60 5.66 2.92
N ASP A 33 -4.57 4.80 2.63
CA ASP A 33 -4.57 3.96 1.43
C ASP A 33 -4.59 4.78 0.14
N CYS A 34 -3.63 4.51 -0.74
CA CYS A 34 -3.66 5.01 -2.11
C CYS A 34 -4.66 4.20 -2.94
N THR A 35 -5.39 4.86 -3.84
CA THR A 35 -6.46 4.20 -4.63
C THR A 35 -5.94 3.51 -5.87
N VAL A 36 -5.11 4.21 -6.65
CA VAL A 36 -4.43 3.72 -7.85
C VAL A 36 -2.94 4.03 -7.72
N ASP A 37 -2.66 5.29 -7.43
CA ASP A 37 -1.34 5.87 -7.21
C ASP A 37 -1.47 6.92 -6.09
N CYS A 38 -0.37 7.20 -5.39
CA CYS A 38 -0.38 8.16 -4.27
C CYS A 38 -0.34 9.62 -4.74
N SER A 39 -0.50 9.90 -6.05
CA SER A 39 -0.37 11.25 -6.62
C SER A 39 -1.36 12.25 -6.01
N GLY A 40 -2.56 11.81 -5.65
CA GLY A 40 -3.57 12.67 -5.01
C GLY A 40 -3.13 13.15 -3.63
N HIS A 41 -2.52 12.26 -2.84
CA HIS A 41 -1.96 12.61 -1.53
C HIS A 41 -0.73 13.49 -1.67
N LYS A 42 0.19 13.12 -2.58
CA LYS A 42 1.36 13.93 -2.95
C LYS A 42 0.96 15.36 -3.32
N ALA A 43 -0.04 15.53 -4.19
CA ALA A 43 -0.54 16.84 -4.60
C ALA A 43 -1.09 17.67 -3.44
N GLY A 44 -1.76 17.02 -2.47
CA GLY A 44 -2.25 17.66 -1.25
C GLY A 44 -1.12 18.15 -0.34
N TYR A 45 -0.12 17.31 -0.12
CA TYR A 45 1.07 17.64 0.68
C TYR A 45 1.86 18.77 0.03
N ASP A 46 2.19 18.64 -1.25
CA ASP A 46 2.89 19.65 -2.06
C ASP A 46 2.21 21.02 -1.96
N TRP A 47 0.88 21.02 -2.09
CA TRP A 47 0.11 22.25 -2.01
C TRP A 47 0.19 22.85 -0.61
N ALA A 48 0.05 22.04 0.43
CA ALA A 48 0.14 22.47 1.82
C ALA A 48 1.52 23.09 2.13
N GLU A 49 2.60 22.44 1.69
CA GLU A 49 3.98 22.94 1.82
C GLU A 49 4.18 24.27 1.08
N LYS A 50 3.79 24.33 -0.20
CA LYS A 50 3.93 25.53 -1.05
C LYS A 50 3.17 26.73 -0.50
N ASN A 51 2.04 26.50 0.18
CA ASN A 51 1.21 27.54 0.77
C ASN A 51 1.51 27.79 2.26
N GLN A 52 2.41 27.00 2.87
CA GLN A 52 2.78 27.08 4.28
C GLN A 52 1.56 27.09 5.21
N ILE A 53 0.58 26.23 4.91
CA ILE A 53 -0.65 26.19 5.71
C ILE A 53 -0.33 25.70 7.13
N SER A 54 -1.13 26.14 8.09
CA SER A 54 -0.99 25.74 9.50
C SER A 54 -2.33 25.38 10.15
N ASP A 55 -3.42 25.45 9.37
CA ASP A 55 -4.77 25.16 9.82
C ASP A 55 -5.38 24.04 8.97
N GLY A 56 -5.89 22.99 9.63
CA GLY A 56 -6.50 21.85 8.95
C GLY A 56 -7.78 22.19 8.18
N SER A 57 -8.41 23.34 8.45
CA SER A 57 -9.57 23.80 7.68
C SER A 57 -9.20 24.24 6.25
N ASP A 58 -7.94 24.63 6.00
CA ASP A 58 -7.46 24.99 4.66
C ASP A 58 -7.34 23.77 3.74
N CYS A 59 -7.26 22.56 4.30
CA CYS A 59 -7.21 21.31 3.55
C CYS A 59 -8.55 20.88 2.92
N SER A 60 -9.62 21.66 3.05
CA SER A 60 -10.96 21.27 2.61
C SER A 60 -11.17 21.43 1.09
N SER A 61 -10.92 20.36 0.33
CA SER A 61 -11.25 20.23 -1.10
C SER A 61 -12.27 19.11 -1.38
N ASN A 62 -12.69 18.98 -2.64
CA ASN A 62 -13.58 17.91 -3.10
C ASN A 62 -12.85 16.56 -3.30
N SER A 63 -11.51 16.55 -3.21
CA SER A 63 -10.70 15.35 -3.38
C SER A 63 -10.28 14.80 -2.03
N ARG A 64 -10.72 13.58 -1.70
CA ARG A 64 -10.38 12.93 -0.43
C ARG A 64 -8.88 12.73 -0.26
N SER A 65 -8.20 12.19 -1.27
CA SER A 65 -6.74 11.95 -1.21
C SER A 65 -5.95 13.25 -1.09
N PHE A 66 -6.40 14.32 -1.75
CA PHE A 66 -5.81 15.65 -1.58
C PHE A 66 -5.91 16.13 -0.14
N ASN A 67 -7.11 16.04 0.45
CA ASN A 67 -7.34 16.49 1.83
C ASN A 67 -6.49 15.67 2.80
N GLU A 68 -6.40 14.35 2.59
CA GLU A 68 -5.57 13.45 3.41
C GLU A 68 -4.08 13.83 3.31
N GLY A 69 -3.53 14.01 2.11
CA GLY A 69 -2.14 14.44 1.95
C GLY A 69 -1.83 15.82 2.53
N CYS A 70 -2.81 16.74 2.45
CA CYS A 70 -2.72 18.05 3.08
C CYS A 70 -2.68 17.94 4.62
N GLN A 71 -3.48 17.06 5.22
CA GLN A 71 -3.39 16.77 6.67
C GLN A 71 -2.05 16.14 7.03
N THR A 72 -1.52 15.24 6.20
CA THR A 72 -0.20 14.63 6.41
C THR A 72 0.90 15.69 6.55
N TYR A 73 0.85 16.79 5.77
CA TYR A 73 1.80 17.89 5.93
C TYR A 73 1.66 18.60 7.29
N LEU A 74 0.44 18.81 7.77
CA LEU A 74 0.19 19.44 9.06
C LEU A 74 0.67 18.56 10.23
N ASP A 75 0.56 17.25 10.08
CA ASP A 75 1.01 16.27 11.07
C ASP A 75 2.53 16.08 11.05
N ASP A 76 3.15 15.99 9.86
CA ASP A 76 4.59 15.82 9.68
C ASP A 76 5.12 16.50 8.41
N ALA A 77 5.40 17.80 8.52
CA ALA A 77 5.98 18.61 7.45
C ALA A 77 7.42 18.20 7.05
N ASN A 78 8.10 17.33 7.80
CA ASN A 78 9.46 16.88 7.47
C ASN A 78 9.47 15.56 6.69
N ARG A 79 8.32 14.89 6.55
CA ARG A 79 8.21 13.61 5.84
C ARG A 79 8.56 13.74 4.35
N GLY A 80 8.18 14.86 3.74
CA GLY A 80 8.24 15.03 2.30
C GLY A 80 7.09 14.33 1.58
N SER A 81 7.05 14.51 0.26
CA SER A 81 5.93 14.14 -0.61
C SER A 81 6.30 13.12 -1.69
N ASP A 82 7.59 12.89 -1.90
CA ASP A 82 8.09 12.20 -3.09
C ASP A 82 8.07 10.67 -2.93
N GLU A 83 7.92 10.17 -1.70
CA GLU A 83 7.92 8.75 -1.38
C GLU A 83 6.63 8.34 -0.66
N ASP A 84 6.20 7.11 -0.89
CA ASP A 84 5.15 6.46 -0.11
C ASP A 84 5.66 6.00 1.27
N ASP A 85 4.80 5.38 2.08
CA ASP A 85 5.17 4.89 3.41
C ASP A 85 6.13 3.69 3.39
N ASP A 86 6.27 3.01 2.24
CA ASP A 86 7.22 1.93 2.01
C ASP A 86 8.56 2.42 1.43
N GLY A 87 8.69 3.72 1.15
CA GLY A 87 9.89 4.35 0.60
C GLY A 87 10.05 4.20 -0.91
N ASN A 88 8.96 3.88 -1.64
CA ASN A 88 8.98 3.92 -3.10
C ASN A 88 8.63 5.33 -3.59
N GLU A 89 9.29 5.76 -4.66
CA GLU A 89 8.99 7.04 -5.31
C GLU A 89 7.56 7.05 -5.89
N ILE A 90 6.85 8.14 -5.66
CA ILE A 90 5.49 8.36 -6.17
C ILE A 90 5.60 9.02 -7.55
N GLU A 91 5.16 8.31 -8.58
CA GLU A 91 5.13 8.84 -9.95
C GLU A 91 4.05 9.94 -10.08
N ASP A 92 4.42 11.05 -10.72
CA ASP A 92 3.55 12.22 -10.99
C ASP A 92 2.60 12.03 -12.20
#